data_AF-A0A962DJ33-F1
#
_entry.id   AF-A0A962DJ33-F1
#
_cell.length_a   1.000
_cell.length_b   1.000
_cell.length_c   1.000
_cell.angle_alpha   90.00
_cell.angle_beta   90.00
_cell.angle_gamma   90.00
#
_symmetry.space_group_name_H-M   'P 1'
#
loop_
_entity.id
_entity.type
_entity.pdbx_description
1 polymer ?
#
loop_
_entity_poly.entity_id
_entity_poly.type
_entity_poly.pdbx_seq_one_letter_code
_entity_poly.pdbx_strand_id
1 'polypeptide(L)'
;FVHMEAPVYRRGLARPGPTWRETMLMHGIARLVLGPVLHNIQVSWAKLGEEGAARILNAGANDLGGTLMNESISRAAGAAFGQELSPERMDALIESIGRRPVQRTTLYGTPPAERIAQSYQATPLEALQFRSAKEYRAGH
;
A
#
# COMPACT_ATOMS: atom_id res chain seq x y z
N PHE A 1 1.51 -8.16 7.66
CA PHE A 1 2.19 -8.81 8.78
C PHE A 1 3.33 -7.93 9.24
N VAL A 2 3.12 -7.24 10.36
CA VAL A 2 4.13 -6.41 11.02
C VAL A 2 4.65 -7.25 12.18
N HIS A 3 5.76 -7.95 11.95
CA HIS A 3 6.30 -8.94 12.89
C HIS A 3 6.55 -8.37 14.30
N MET A 4 7.00 -7.13 14.43
CA MET A 4 7.39 -6.51 15.71
C MET A 4 6.23 -6.42 16.72
N GLU A 5 4.99 -6.40 16.25
CA GLU A 5 3.80 -6.23 17.10
C GLU A 5 2.96 -7.50 17.27
N ALA A 6 3.26 -8.56 16.51
CA ALA A 6 2.53 -9.82 16.60
C ALA A 6 2.93 -10.59 17.90
N PRO A 7 1.97 -10.96 18.77
CA PRO A 7 2.25 -11.71 20.01
C PRO A 7 3.01 -13.02 19.79
N VAL A 8 2.80 -13.66 18.63
CA VAL A 8 3.49 -14.89 18.21
C VAL A 8 4.98 -14.66 17.91
N TYR A 9 5.35 -13.50 17.34
CA TYR A 9 6.75 -13.16 17.07
C TYR A 9 7.51 -12.84 18.37
N ARG A 10 6.89 -12.08 19.29
CA ARG A 10 7.50 -11.79 20.61
C ARG A 10 7.70 -13.03 21.48
N ARG A 11 6.92 -14.10 21.24
CA ARG A 11 7.07 -15.41 21.90
C ARG A 11 8.10 -16.32 21.22
N GLY A 12 8.78 -15.86 20.16
CA GLY A 12 9.78 -16.64 19.42
C GLY A 12 9.20 -17.77 18.57
N LEU A 13 7.88 -17.80 18.38
CA LEU A 13 7.16 -18.88 17.69
C LEU A 13 6.92 -18.60 16.19
N ALA A 14 7.44 -17.48 15.66
CA ALA A 14 7.42 -17.18 14.23
C ALA A 14 8.74 -16.61 13.75
N ARG A 15 9.10 -16.97 12.52
CA ARG A 15 10.24 -16.36 11.82
C ARG A 15 10.02 -14.84 11.65
N PRO A 16 11.09 -14.04 11.53
CA PRO A 16 10.97 -12.66 11.11
C PRO A 16 10.25 -12.57 9.75
N GLY A 17 9.66 -11.40 9.48
CA GLY A 17 9.08 -11.10 8.18
C GLY A 17 10.09 -11.31 7.05
N PRO A 18 9.61 -11.42 5.79
CA PRO A 18 10.50 -11.66 4.67
C PRO A 18 11.56 -10.56 4.58
N THR A 19 12.78 -10.95 4.23
CA THR A 19 13.84 -10.02 3.84
C THR A 19 13.42 -9.24 2.59
N TRP A 20 14.11 -8.13 2.35
CA TRP A 20 13.91 -7.37 1.11
C TRP A 20 14.15 -8.22 -0.14
N ARG A 21 15.20 -9.05 -0.12
CA ARG A 21 15.54 -9.96 -1.21
C ARG A 21 14.44 -11.00 -1.45
N GLU A 22 13.92 -11.62 -0.39
CA GLU A 22 12.77 -12.54 -0.52
C GLU A 22 11.55 -11.81 -1.11
N THR A 23 11.26 -10.59 -0.66
CA THR A 23 10.13 -9.81 -1.18
C THR A 23 10.26 -9.54 -2.68
N MET A 24 11.45 -9.13 -3.14
CA MET A 24 11.71 -8.88 -4.55
C MET A 24 11.63 -10.16 -5.39
N LEU A 25 12.27 -11.24 -4.93
CA LEU A 25 12.26 -12.53 -5.62
C LEU A 25 10.85 -13.10 -5.73
N MET A 26 10.02 -12.98 -4.69
CA MET A 26 8.64 -13.47 -4.74
C MET A 26 7.84 -12.79 -5.84
N HIS A 27 8.00 -11.48 -6.06
CA HIS A 27 7.29 -10.77 -7.14
C HIS A 27 7.85 -11.12 -8.53
N GLY A 28 9.17 -11.25 -8.66
CA GLY A 28 9.80 -11.66 -9.93
C GLY A 28 9.43 -13.07 -10.34
N ILE A 29 9.49 -14.02 -9.41
CA ILE A 29 9.07 -15.40 -9.65
C ILE A 29 7.58 -15.46 -9.97
N ALA A 30 6.74 -14.73 -9.24
CA ALA A 30 5.30 -14.66 -9.55
C ALA A 30 5.07 -14.14 -10.97
N ARG A 31 5.78 -13.11 -11.43
CA ARG A 31 5.67 -12.61 -12.81
C ARG A 31 6.06 -13.69 -13.83
N LEU A 32 7.15 -14.40 -13.60
CA LEU A 32 7.63 -15.42 -14.55
C LEU A 32 6.71 -16.64 -14.62
N VAL A 33 6.25 -17.12 -13.46
CA VAL A 33 5.48 -18.37 -13.37
C VAL A 33 4.00 -18.14 -13.60
N LEU A 34 3.44 -17.09 -12.99
CA LEU A 34 2.00 -16.83 -13.01
C LEU A 34 1.60 -15.81 -14.08
N GLY A 35 2.54 -15.05 -14.65
CA GLY A 35 2.28 -14.05 -15.70
C GLY A 35 1.40 -14.53 -16.86
N PRO A 36 1.49 -15.80 -17.33
CA PRO A 36 0.61 -16.31 -18.39
C PRO A 36 -0.87 -16.46 -18.00
N VAL A 37 -1.19 -16.54 -16.70
CA VAL A 37 -2.56 -16.81 -16.20
C VAL A 37 -3.09 -15.72 -15.27
N LEU A 38 -2.20 -15.01 -14.58
CA LEU A 38 -2.47 -13.87 -13.71
C LEU A 38 -1.71 -12.66 -14.24
N HIS A 39 -2.39 -11.89 -15.08
CA HIS A 39 -1.77 -10.75 -15.77
C HIS A 39 -1.33 -9.65 -14.80
N ASN A 40 -2.06 -9.49 -13.69
CA ASN A 40 -1.86 -8.41 -12.75
C ASN A 40 -1.31 -8.90 -11.41
N ILE A 41 -0.17 -8.31 -11.01
CA ILE A 41 0.50 -8.58 -9.74
C ILE A 41 0.59 -7.25 -9.00
N GLN A 42 -0.10 -7.22 -7.85
CA GLN A 42 -0.21 -6.03 -7.01
C GLN A 42 0.96 -5.88 -6.05
N VAL A 43 1.42 -4.64 -5.86
CA VAL A 43 2.29 -4.23 -4.77
C VAL A 43 1.57 -3.30 -3.80
N SER A 44 1.77 -3.52 -2.50
CA SER A 44 1.22 -2.66 -1.44
C SER A 44 2.26 -1.61 -1.02
N TRP A 45 2.02 -0.35 -1.38
CA TRP A 45 2.85 0.78 -0.96
C TRP A 45 2.75 1.04 0.55
N ALA A 46 1.58 0.84 1.17
CA ALA A 46 1.40 1.01 2.61
C ALA A 46 2.25 0.05 3.45
N LYS A 47 2.64 -1.09 2.87
CA LYS A 47 3.52 -2.07 3.51
C LYS A 47 5.00 -1.81 3.25
N LEU A 48 5.35 -1.36 2.05
CA LEU A 48 6.74 -1.27 1.57
C LEU A 48 7.29 0.16 1.49
N GLY A 49 6.44 1.17 1.72
CA GLY A 49 6.71 2.54 1.34
C GLY A 49 6.69 2.75 -0.19
N GLU A 50 6.74 4.01 -0.60
CA GLU A 50 6.78 4.43 -2.00
C GLU A 50 8.01 3.89 -2.73
N GLU A 51 9.20 4.03 -2.12
CA GLU A 51 10.45 3.53 -2.72
C GLU A 51 10.42 2.00 -2.91
N GLY A 52 9.95 1.27 -1.89
CA GLY A 52 9.80 -0.18 -1.99
C GLY A 52 8.80 -0.59 -3.06
N ALA A 53 7.67 0.12 -3.17
CA ALA A 53 6.70 -0.11 -4.22
C ALA A 53 7.28 0.12 -5.63
N ALA A 54 8.01 1.22 -5.83
CA ALA A 54 8.68 1.53 -7.10
C ALA A 54 9.67 0.43 -7.52
N ARG A 55 10.48 -0.08 -6.58
CA ARG A 55 11.39 -1.19 -6.84
C ARG A 55 10.67 -2.49 -7.21
N ILE A 56 9.54 -2.79 -6.56
CA ILE A 56 8.77 -4.01 -6.85
C ILE A 56 7.98 -3.90 -8.17
N LEU A 57 7.51 -2.71 -8.55
CA LEU A 57 6.97 -2.47 -9.90
C LEU A 57 8.02 -2.87 -10.95
N ASN A 58 9.28 -2.49 -10.77
CA ASN A 58 10.38 -2.90 -11.64
C ASN A 58 10.78 -4.38 -11.51
N ALA A 59 10.35 -5.07 -10.45
CA ALA A 59 10.67 -6.48 -10.21
C ALA A 59 9.58 -7.46 -10.68
N GLY A 60 8.47 -7.00 -11.27
CA GLY A 60 7.46 -7.88 -11.86
C GLY A 60 6.01 -7.50 -11.54
N ALA A 61 5.79 -6.64 -10.55
CA ALA A 61 4.47 -6.06 -10.31
C ALA A 61 4.12 -5.04 -11.42
N ASN A 62 2.83 -4.93 -11.70
CA ASN A 62 2.29 -3.94 -12.64
C ASN A 62 1.06 -3.22 -12.08
N ASP A 63 0.70 -3.50 -10.83
CA ASP A 63 -0.46 -2.94 -10.16
C ASP A 63 -0.01 -2.32 -8.84
N LEU A 64 -0.11 -1.00 -8.73
CA LEU A 64 0.11 -0.28 -7.49
C LEU A 64 -1.21 -0.28 -6.71
N GLY A 65 -1.20 -0.81 -5.48
CA GLY A 65 -2.40 -0.83 -4.65
C GLY A 65 -2.99 0.57 -4.49
N GLY A 66 -4.32 0.64 -4.57
CA GLY A 66 -5.07 1.89 -4.69
C GLY A 66 -4.90 2.87 -3.51
N THR A 67 -5.50 4.04 -3.67
CA THR A 67 -5.44 5.14 -2.70
C THR A 67 -6.09 4.68 -1.40
N LEU A 68 -5.31 4.58 -0.32
CA LEU A 68 -5.89 4.36 0.99
C LEU A 68 -6.48 5.69 1.46
N MET A 69 -7.81 5.72 1.61
CA MET A 69 -8.51 6.83 2.22
C MET A 69 -8.93 6.42 3.64
N ASN A 70 -8.17 6.88 4.65
CA ASN A 70 -8.48 6.85 6.09
C ASN A 70 -9.33 5.66 6.56
N GLU A 71 -8.73 4.48 6.59
CA GLU A 71 -9.33 3.37 7.32
C GLU A 71 -8.76 3.35 8.74
N SER A 72 -9.65 3.55 9.72
CA SER A 72 -9.44 3.32 11.16
C SER A 72 -8.84 1.95 11.50
N ILE A 73 -8.74 1.04 10.52
CA ILE A 73 -8.20 -0.31 10.60
C ILE A 73 -6.66 -0.34 10.43
N SER A 74 -6.06 0.59 9.67
CA SER A 74 -4.60 0.57 9.42
C SER A 74 -3.76 0.78 10.68
N ARG A 75 -4.31 1.46 11.70
CA ARG A 75 -3.63 1.66 12.99
C ARG A 75 -3.57 0.36 13.82
N ALA A 76 -4.55 -0.55 13.70
CA ALA A 76 -4.54 -1.81 14.44
C ALA A 76 -3.52 -2.83 13.90
N ALA A 77 -3.01 -2.62 12.67
CA ALA A 77 -2.12 -3.55 11.98
C ALA A 77 -0.63 -3.16 11.98
N GLY A 78 -0.25 -2.05 12.65
CA GLY A 78 1.16 -1.65 12.84
C GLY A 78 1.85 -1.08 11.59
N ALA A 79 1.10 -0.60 10.59
CA ALA A 79 1.68 -0.02 9.38
C ALA A 79 2.36 1.32 9.71
N ALA A 80 3.69 1.38 9.59
CA ALA A 80 4.48 2.59 9.85
C ALA A 80 4.48 3.57 8.66
N PHE A 81 4.05 3.15 7.46
CA PHE A 81 4.20 3.91 6.23
C PHE A 81 2.84 4.39 5.68
N GLY A 82 2.65 5.72 5.75
CA GLY A 82 1.70 6.55 4.99
C GLY A 82 0.20 6.28 5.24
N GLN A 83 -0.53 7.35 5.59
CA GLN A 83 -1.98 7.32 5.82
C GLN A 83 -2.80 7.54 4.55
N GLU A 84 -2.15 8.09 3.52
CA GLU A 84 -2.75 8.43 2.23
C GLU A 84 -1.65 8.51 1.18
N LEU A 85 -1.95 8.04 -0.02
CA LEU A 85 -1.16 8.31 -1.22
C LEU A 85 -2.16 8.76 -2.28
N SER A 86 -2.14 10.05 -2.62
CA SER A 86 -3.10 10.63 -3.57
C SER A 86 -2.85 10.13 -5.00
N PRO A 87 -3.85 10.20 -5.89
CA PRO A 87 -3.68 9.81 -7.30
C PRO A 87 -2.49 10.52 -7.98
N GLU A 88 -2.28 11.81 -7.72
CA GLU A 88 -1.16 12.59 -8.30
C GLU A 88 0.19 12.05 -7.82
N ARG A 89 0.28 11.64 -6.55
CA ARG A 89 1.51 11.05 -6.00
C ARG A 89 1.74 9.64 -6.53
N MET A 90 0.69 8.86 -6.75
CA MET A 90 0.78 7.56 -7.42
C MET A 90 1.27 7.71 -8.85
N ASP A 91 0.72 8.68 -9.58
CA ASP A 91 1.11 8.98 -10.96
C ASP A 91 2.58 9.39 -11.00
N ALA A 92 2.99 10.35 -10.16
CA ALA A 92 4.38 10.79 -10.06
C ALA A 92 5.34 9.63 -9.71
N LEU A 93 4.94 8.71 -8.82
CA LEU A 93 5.73 7.53 -8.49
C LEU A 93 5.89 6.61 -9.70
N ILE A 94 4.80 6.32 -10.41
CA ILE A 94 4.81 5.44 -11.59
C ILE A 94 5.63 6.06 -12.72
N GLU A 95 5.47 7.36 -12.96
CA GLU A 95 6.21 8.11 -13.97
C GLU A 95 7.70 8.22 -13.63
N SER A 96 8.07 8.35 -12.35
CA SER A 96 9.47 8.42 -11.90
C SER A 96 10.31 7.18 -12.27
N ILE A 97 9.65 6.04 -12.49
CA ILE A 97 10.28 4.79 -12.95
C ILE A 97 10.08 4.53 -14.45
N GLY A 98 9.69 5.53 -15.23
CA GLY A 98 9.53 5.46 -16.68
C GLY A 98 8.32 4.63 -17.14
N ARG A 99 7.28 4.54 -16.30
CA ARG A 99 6.03 3.83 -16.64
C ARG A 99 4.88 4.80 -16.82
N ARG A 100 3.81 4.34 -17.49
CA ARG A 100 2.58 5.11 -17.67
C ARG A 100 1.54 4.72 -16.61
N PRO A 101 1.05 5.65 -15.78
CA PRO A 101 -0.04 5.36 -14.85
C PRO A 101 -1.35 5.09 -15.60
N VAL A 102 -2.13 4.15 -15.09
CA VAL A 102 -3.46 3.81 -15.60
C VAL A 102 -4.36 3.47 -14.40
N GLN A 103 -5.44 4.23 -14.24
CA GLN A 103 -6.48 3.88 -13.27
C GLN A 103 -7.30 2.69 -13.75
N ARG A 104 -7.72 1.84 -12.81
CA ARG A 104 -8.43 0.60 -13.10
C ARG A 104 -9.62 0.37 -12.17
N THR A 105 -10.61 -0.37 -12.64
CA THR A 105 -11.64 -0.95 -11.78
C THR A 105 -11.10 -2.16 -11.02
N THR A 106 -11.90 -2.71 -10.10
CA THR A 106 -11.58 -3.98 -9.40
C THR A 106 -11.41 -5.15 -10.36
N LEU A 107 -12.06 -5.10 -11.52
CA LEU A 107 -11.95 -6.10 -12.60
C LEU A 107 -10.88 -5.75 -13.65
N TYR A 108 -9.99 -4.79 -13.35
CA TYR A 108 -8.92 -4.33 -14.25
C TYR A 108 -9.41 -3.72 -15.58
N GLY A 109 -10.64 -3.23 -15.62
CA GLY A 109 -11.17 -2.46 -16.76
C GLY A 109 -10.91 -0.95 -16.61
N THR A 110 -11.21 -0.19 -17.66
CA THR A 110 -11.15 1.27 -17.65
C THR A 110 -12.29 1.85 -16.80
N PRO A 111 -12.01 2.66 -15.76
CA PRO A 111 -13.05 3.36 -15.01
C PRO A 111 -13.78 4.40 -15.87
N PRO A 112 -15.04 4.74 -15.56
CA PRO A 112 -15.72 5.86 -16.19
C PRO A 112 -14.94 7.18 -15.99
N ALA A 113 -14.92 8.04 -17.01
CA ALA A 113 -14.16 9.30 -16.97
C ALA A 113 -14.52 10.20 -15.77
N GLU A 114 -15.80 10.20 -15.37
CA GLU A 114 -16.27 10.91 -14.18
C GLU A 114 -15.59 10.42 -12.90
N ARG A 115 -15.41 9.10 -12.75
CA ARG A 115 -14.72 8.52 -11.58
C ARG A 115 -13.25 8.86 -11.55
N ILE A 116 -12.61 8.89 -12.71
CA ILE A 116 -11.22 9.33 -12.85
C ILE A 116 -11.11 10.79 -12.40
N ALA A 117 -11.94 11.69 -12.95
CA ALA A 117 -11.94 13.10 -12.59
C ALA A 117 -12.19 13.33 -11.08
N GLN A 118 -13.16 12.62 -10.49
CA GLN A 118 -13.45 12.69 -9.06
C GLN A 118 -12.25 12.30 -8.19
N SER A 119 -11.43 11.34 -8.62
CA SER A 119 -10.27 10.91 -7.82
C SER A 119 -9.23 12.01 -7.64
N TYR A 120 -8.94 12.79 -8.70
CA TYR A 120 -7.99 13.91 -8.66
C TYR A 120 -8.56 15.18 -8.01
N GLN A 121 -9.85 15.18 -7.69
CA GLN A 121 -10.52 16.31 -7.01
C GLN A 121 -10.82 16.00 -5.53
N ALA A 122 -10.41 14.82 -5.06
CA ALA A 122 -10.62 14.43 -3.68
C ALA A 122 -9.77 15.32 -2.74
N THR A 123 -10.42 15.92 -1.74
CA THR A 123 -9.72 16.68 -0.71
C THR A 123 -8.80 15.74 0.09
N PRO A 124 -7.54 16.15 0.37
CA PRO A 124 -6.66 15.39 1.24
C PRO A 124 -7.33 15.09 2.58
N LEU A 125 -7.01 13.94 3.16
CA LEU A 125 -7.58 13.57 4.45
C LEU A 125 -7.11 14.52 5.54
N GLU A 126 -8.08 15.04 6.31
CA GLU A 126 -7.77 15.76 7.53
C GLU A 126 -7.04 14.84 8.51
N ALA A 127 -5.93 15.34 9.05
CA ALA A 127 -5.21 14.64 10.10
C ALA A 127 -6.16 14.46 11.30
N LEU A 128 -6.40 13.20 11.68
CA LEU A 128 -7.23 12.89 12.84
C LEU A 128 -6.60 13.52 14.09
N GLN A 129 -7.24 14.56 14.65
CA GLN A 129 -6.82 15.17 15.91
C GLN A 129 -7.09 14.18 17.05
N PHE A 130 -6.06 13.47 17.49
CA PHE A 130 -6.15 12.63 18.68
C PHE A 130 -6.15 13.53 19.92
N ARG A 131 -7.29 13.58 20.63
CA ARG A 131 -7.29 13.97 22.04
C ARG A 131 -6.42 12.98 22.81
N SER A 132 -5.43 13.49 23.53
CA SER A 132 -4.48 12.63 24.24
C SER A 132 -5.20 11.82 25.32
N ALA A 133 -4.78 10.58 25.56
CA ALA A 133 -5.35 9.73 26.61
C ALA A 133 -5.25 10.32 28.05
N LYS A 134 -4.53 11.43 28.24
CA LYS A 134 -4.52 12.18 29.51
C LYS A 134 -5.84 12.90 29.79
N GLU A 135 -6.66 13.19 28.78
CA GLU A 135 -7.92 13.93 28.96
C GLU A 135 -9.06 13.05 29.48
N TYR A 136 -8.96 11.72 29.39
CA TYR A 136 -9.96 10.79 29.92
C TYR A 136 -9.86 10.53 31.44
N ARG A 137 -8.78 10.97 32.10
CA ARG A 137 -8.56 10.74 33.56
C ARG A 137 -8.89 11.94 34.45
N ALA A 138 -9.41 13.04 33.90
CA ALA A 138 -9.75 14.24 34.67
C ALA A 138 -11.27 14.39 34.95
N GLY A 139 -12.06 13.33 34.70
CA GLY A 139 -13.52 13.37 34.80
C GLY A 139 -14.13 12.23 35.62
N HIS A 140 -13.52 11.89 36.77
CA HIS A 140 -14.15 11.08 37.81
C HIS A 140 -13.88 11.70 39.18
#